data_AF-A0A157Z620-F1
#
_entry.id   AF-A0A157Z620-F1
#
_cell.length_a   1.000
_cell.length_b   1.000
_cell.length_c   1.000
_cell.angle_alpha   90.00
_cell.angle_beta   90.00
_cell.angle_gamma   90.00
#
_symmetry.space_group_name_H-M   'P 1'
#
loop_
_entity.id
_entity.type
_entity.pdbx_description
1 polymer ?
#
loop_
_entity_poly.entity_id
_entity_poly.type
_entity_poly.pdbx_seq_one_letter_code
_entity_poly.pdbx_strand_id
1 'polypeptide(L)'
;MTLAAWDDCVAWTERDSKRQTAQDGAGRLWDVVWMAYLAARSAKGNCCPFRLYRVARGGHSTRPRLTTLHLHIGPGDDGDPVVTVLVPNED
;
A
#
# COMPACT_ATOMS: atom_id res chain seq x y z
N MET A 1 -1.78 -7.23 -4.96
CA MET A 1 -1.24 -6.68 -3.69
C MET A 1 -1.20 -7.81 -2.69
N THR A 2 -0.13 -7.93 -1.92
CA THR A 2 0.00 -8.99 -0.90
C THR A 2 -0.90 -8.72 0.30
N LEU A 3 -1.20 -9.77 1.07
CA LEU A 3 -2.02 -9.65 2.28
C LEU A 3 -1.34 -8.75 3.32
N ALA A 4 0.00 -8.84 3.46
CA ALA A 4 0.74 -8.01 4.39
C ALA A 4 0.63 -6.51 4.05
N ALA A 5 0.83 -6.15 2.77
CA ALA A 5 0.67 -4.77 2.33
C ALA A 5 -0.77 -4.28 2.48
N TRP A 6 -1.75 -5.13 2.20
CA TRP A 6 -3.16 -4.83 2.39
C TRP A 6 -3.51 -4.56 3.86
N ASP A 7 -3.16 -5.47 4.76
CA ASP A 7 -3.49 -5.35 6.19
C ASP A 7 -2.82 -4.15 6.84
N ASP A 8 -1.61 -3.83 6.39
CA ASP A 8 -0.81 -2.76 6.95
C ASP A 8 -1.24 -1.37 6.43
N CYS A 9 -1.59 -1.25 5.14
CA CYS A 9 -1.84 0.04 4.50
C CYS A 9 -3.33 0.31 4.20
N VAL A 10 -4.12 -0.70 3.86
CA VAL A 10 -5.48 -0.52 3.33
C VAL A 10 -6.56 -0.94 4.32
N ALA A 11 -6.40 -2.10 4.95
CA ALA A 11 -7.45 -2.69 5.78
C ALA A 11 -7.85 -1.74 6.92
N TRP A 12 -9.09 -1.28 6.87
CA TRP A 12 -9.68 -0.44 7.90
C TRP A 12 -11.18 -0.66 7.96
N THR A 13 -11.67 -1.13 9.11
CA THR A 13 -13.09 -1.41 9.32
C THR A 13 -13.75 -0.31 10.15
N GLU A 14 -15.09 -0.29 10.19
CA GLU A 14 -15.82 0.59 11.10
C GLU A 14 -15.42 0.38 12.57
N ARG A 15 -15.10 -0.86 12.97
CA ARG A 15 -14.62 -1.16 14.33
C ARG A 15 -13.29 -0.47 14.62
N ASP A 16 -12.41 -0.39 13.64
CA ASP A 16 -11.14 0.34 13.76
C ASP A 16 -11.40 1.85 13.89
N SER A 17 -12.33 2.40 13.10
CA SER A 17 -12.74 3.80 13.20
C SER A 17 -13.33 4.16 14.56
N LYS A 18 -14.19 3.30 15.12
CA LYS A 18 -14.76 3.48 16.47
C LYS A 18 -13.69 3.41 17.57
N ARG A 19 -12.65 2.60 17.37
CA ARG A 19 -11.60 2.37 18.38
C ARG A 19 -10.49 3.42 18.35
N GLN A 20 -10.18 4.01 17.20
CA GLN A 20 -8.94 4.79 17.00
C GLN A 20 -9.18 6.14 16.33
N THR A 21 -9.51 6.16 15.03
CA THR A 21 -9.76 7.39 14.29
C THR A 21 -10.57 7.10 13.03
N ALA A 22 -11.43 8.05 12.63
CA ALA A 22 -12.19 7.91 11.39
C ALA A 22 -11.26 7.83 10.18
N GLN A 23 -11.34 6.72 9.46
CA GLN A 23 -10.70 6.51 8.16
C GLN A 23 -11.66 5.72 7.27
N ASP A 24 -11.43 5.83 5.96
CA ASP A 24 -12.10 5.06 4.93
C ASP A 24 -11.11 4.11 4.26
N GLY A 25 -11.46 2.82 4.18
CA GLY A 25 -10.63 1.81 3.52
C GLY A 25 -10.48 2.07 2.02
N ALA A 26 -11.50 2.62 1.35
CA ALA A 26 -11.40 2.95 -0.07
C ALA A 26 -10.45 4.13 -0.31
N GLY A 27 -10.53 5.18 0.51
CA GLY A 27 -9.56 6.28 0.51
C GLY A 27 -8.11 5.81 0.76
N ARG A 28 -7.92 4.90 1.72
CA ARG A 28 -6.60 4.31 1.98
C ARG A 28 -6.07 3.47 0.82
N LEU A 29 -6.94 2.71 0.14
CA LEU A 29 -6.58 2.00 -1.08
C LEU A 29 -6.17 2.98 -2.19
N TRP A 30 -6.93 4.07 -2.34
CA TRP A 30 -6.64 5.12 -3.30
C TRP A 30 -5.25 5.72 -3.08
N ASP A 31 -4.88 6.03 -1.83
CA ASP A 31 -3.53 6.54 -1.51
C ASP A 31 -2.43 5.58 -1.97
N VAL A 32 -2.60 4.27 -1.72
CA VAL A 32 -1.62 3.26 -2.14
C VAL A 32 -1.53 3.17 -3.66
N VAL A 33 -2.66 3.06 -4.36
CA VAL A 33 -2.69 2.91 -5.83
C VAL A 33 -2.16 4.16 -6.51
N TRP A 34 -2.50 5.35 -6.00
CA TRP A 34 -2.01 6.60 -6.55
C TRP A 34 -0.49 6.74 -6.39
N MET A 35 0.05 6.45 -5.21
CA MET A 35 1.50 6.48 -4.98
C MET A 35 2.24 5.41 -5.79
N ALA A 36 1.65 4.22 -5.95
CA ALA A 36 2.17 3.17 -6.82
C ALA A 36 2.20 3.60 -8.29
N TYR A 37 1.14 4.23 -8.79
CA TYR A 37 1.07 4.78 -10.14
C TYR A 37 2.17 5.82 -10.39
N LEU A 38 2.36 6.75 -9.46
CA LEU A 38 3.45 7.75 -9.56
C LEU A 38 4.83 7.08 -9.58
N ALA A 39 5.04 6.06 -8.73
CA ALA A 39 6.29 5.31 -8.69
C ALA A 39 6.56 4.59 -10.01
N ALA A 40 5.56 3.89 -10.57
CA ALA A 40 5.66 3.18 -11.84
C ALA A 40 6.11 4.08 -12.98
N ARG A 41 5.60 5.32 -13.06
CA ARG A 41 5.97 6.29 -14.09
C ARG A 41 7.44 6.73 -14.04
N SER A 42 8.05 6.64 -12.86
CA SER A 42 9.43 7.04 -12.62
C SER A 42 10.40 5.84 -12.50
N ALA A 43 9.87 4.61 -12.58
CA ALA A 43 10.64 3.40 -12.39
C ALA A 43 11.63 3.21 -13.55
N LYS A 44 12.86 2.85 -13.20
CA LYS A 44 13.92 2.49 -14.17
C LYS A 44 14.14 0.98 -14.28
N GLY A 45 13.31 0.18 -13.60
CA GLY A 45 13.42 -1.26 -13.51
C GLY A 45 12.10 -1.88 -13.07
N ASN A 46 12.12 -3.19 -12.83
CA ASN A 46 10.96 -4.00 -12.45
C ASN A 46 10.61 -3.88 -10.96
N CYS A 47 11.46 -3.28 -10.12
CA CYS A 47 11.19 -3.04 -8.71
C CYS A 47 11.38 -1.56 -8.39
N CYS A 48 10.38 -0.93 -7.78
CA CYS A 48 10.42 0.47 -7.38
C CYS A 48 9.84 0.65 -5.98
N PRO A 49 10.63 1.11 -4.99
CA PRO A 49 10.11 1.47 -3.69
C PRO A 49 9.32 2.78 -3.77
N PHE A 50 8.21 2.86 -3.05
CA PHE A 50 7.45 4.09 -2.87
C PHE A 50 7.01 4.24 -1.42
N ARG A 51 6.72 5.49 -1.02
CA ARG A 51 6.41 5.83 0.37
C ARG A 51 5.08 6.53 0.45
N LEU A 52 4.35 6.27 1.52
CA LEU A 52 3.09 6.93 1.86
C LEU A 52 2.95 7.07 3.37
N TYR A 53 2.13 8.02 3.80
CA TYR A 53 1.75 8.13 5.19
C TYR A 53 0.50 7.31 5.45
N ARG A 54 0.49 6.54 6.54
CA ARG A 54 -0.69 5.79 6.98
C ARG A 54 -0.81 5.78 8.50
N VAL A 55 -2.02 5.65 9.01
CA VAL A 55 -2.25 5.36 10.44
C VAL A 55 -2.19 3.86 10.65
N ALA A 56 -1.28 3.40 11.50
CA ALA A 56 -1.11 1.97 11.80
C ALA A 56 -2.36 1.41 12.48
N ARG A 57 -2.88 0.30 11.96
CA ARG A 57 -4.06 -0.38 12.49
C ARG A 57 -3.74 -1.04 13.84
N GLY A 58 -4.68 -1.00 14.77
CA GLY A 58 -4.54 -1.69 16.08
C GLY A 58 -3.70 -0.93 17.12
N GLY A 59 -3.10 0.20 16.74
CA GLY A 59 -2.37 1.07 17.66
C GLY A 59 -3.28 2.01 18.45
N HIS A 60 -2.69 2.66 19.46
CA HIS A 60 -3.35 3.73 20.24
C HIS A 60 -3.10 5.12 19.64
N SER A 61 -2.24 5.20 18.61
CA SER A 61 -1.83 6.47 18.00
C SER A 61 -2.63 6.76 16.75
N THR A 62 -3.16 7.97 16.63
CA THR A 62 -3.84 8.47 15.43
C THR A 62 -2.90 9.18 14.45
N ARG A 63 -1.60 9.27 14.80
CA ARG A 63 -0.61 10.02 14.02
C ARG A 63 -0.19 9.22 12.79
N PRO A 64 -0.32 9.77 11.56
CA PRO A 64 0.21 9.12 10.37
C PRO A 64 1.71 8.90 10.47
N ARG A 65 2.18 7.74 10.02
CA ARG A 65 3.58 7.36 9.95
C ARG A 65 3.96 7.03 8.51
N LEU A 66 5.15 7.47 8.12
CA LEU A 66 5.70 7.14 6.82
C LEU A 66 6.03 5.65 6.77
N THR A 67 5.54 4.95 5.76
CA THR A 67 5.90 3.56 5.47
C THR A 67 6.42 3.45 4.04
N THR A 68 7.12 2.36 3.75
CA THR A 68 7.62 2.02 2.42
C THR A 68 6.93 0.75 1.95
N LEU A 69 6.47 0.74 0.70
CA LEU A 69 6.03 -0.45 -0.03
C LEU A 69 6.87 -0.58 -1.29
N HIS A 70 6.96 -1.79 -1.83
CA HIS A 70 7.61 -2.06 -3.11
C HIS A 70 6.56 -2.31 -4.19
N LEU A 71 6.82 -1.73 -5.35
CA LEU A 71 6.10 -2.00 -6.58
C LEU A 71 6.93 -2.95 -7.44
N HIS A 72 6.42 -4.14 -7.69
CA HIS A 72 7.02 -5.10 -8.63
C HIS A 72 6.21 -5.10 -9.92
N ILE A 73 6.89 -4.94 -11.05
CA ILE A 73 6.32 -4.89 -12.40
C ILE A 73 6.92 -6.07 -13.17
N GLY A 74 6.10 -7.04 -13.51
CA GLY A 74 6.52 -8.25 -14.24
C GLY A 74 5.52 -8.66 -15.30
N PRO A 75 5.85 -9.65 -16.14
CA PRO A 75 4.88 -10.20 -17.10
C PRO A 75 3.79 -10.97 -16.37
N GLY A 76 2.55 -10.77 -16.78
CA GLY A 76 1.43 -11.67 -16.49
C GLY A 76 1.44 -12.88 -17.42
N ASP A 77 0.44 -13.74 -17.27
CA ASP A 77 0.33 -15.00 -18.04
C ASP A 77 0.25 -14.76 -19.55
N ASP A 78 -0.38 -13.65 -19.96
CA ASP A 78 -0.49 -13.23 -21.36
C ASP A 78 0.64 -12.28 -21.82
N GLY A 79 1.67 -12.07 -20.98
CA GLY A 79 2.77 -11.15 -21.25
C GLY A 79 2.45 -9.67 -20.99
N ASP A 80 1.22 -9.35 -20.59
CA ASP A 80 0.83 -8.00 -20.16
C ASP A 80 1.56 -7.59 -18.87
N PRO A 81 1.88 -6.30 -18.67
CA PRO A 81 2.52 -5.84 -17.45
C PRO A 81 1.58 -5.97 -16.25
N VAL A 82 1.94 -6.81 -15.28
CA VAL A 82 1.25 -6.97 -14.00
C VAL A 82 2.03 -6.28 -12.90
N VAL A 83 1.29 -5.57 -12.05
CA VAL A 83 1.83 -4.80 -10.94
C VAL A 83 1.45 -5.45 -9.62
N THR A 84 2.45 -5.78 -8.82
CA THR A 84 2.29 -6.31 -7.47
C THR A 84 2.81 -5.28 -6.46
N VAL A 85 2.00 -4.99 -5.44
CA VAL A 85 2.35 -4.14 -4.30
C VAL A 85 2.56 -5.03 -3.08
N LEU A 86 3.69 -4.87 -2.41
CA LEU A 86 4.16 -5.73 -1.32
C LEU A 86 4.97 -4.94 -0.28
N VAL A 87 5.18 -5.51 0.91
CA VAL A 87 6.08 -4.90 1.91
C VAL A 87 7.54 -5.14 1.55
N PRO A 88 8.50 -4.35 2.08
CA PRO A 88 9.91 -4.60 1.83
C PRO A 88 10.32 -6.00 2.32
N ASN A 89 11.09 -6.72 1.49
CA ASN A 89 11.58 -8.08 1.75
C ASN A 89 10.51 -9.18 1.76
N GLU A 90 9.31 -8.90 1.24
CA GLU A 90 8.42 -9.94 0.73
C GLU A 90 8.91 -10.28 -0.70
N ASP A 91 9.10 -11.57 -1.02
CA ASP A 91 9.49 -12.03 -2.37
C ASP A 91 8.27 -12.56 -3.13
#